data_AF-A0A560PZW5-F1
#
_entry.id   AF-A0A560PZW5-F1
#
_cell.length_a   1.000
_cell.length_b   1.000
_cell.length_c   1.000
_cell.angle_alpha   90.00
_cell.angle_beta   90.00
_cell.angle_gamma   90.00
#
_symmetry.space_group_name_H-M   'P 1'
#
loop_
_entity.id
_entity.type
_entity.pdbx_description
1 polymer ?
#
loop_
_entity_poly.entity_id
_entity_poly.type
_entity_poly.pdbx_seq_one_letter_code
_entity_poly.pdbx_strand_id
1 'polypeptide(L)'
;MAKNKKRSVPNHKRNIIIDTNLLLLLVIGSVEEGRFISSSKRLKDFSIRDYDLLLKAIKPFGEGYTTKYIAAEVSNLLDLKGYAQEKAFEIARTIFETFKEIDSNLNDDLQNPYFPQFGLTDSKLIELSSTHLIFTADDRLSPLLWGSGEGNVYSLAMIRALAS
;
A
#
# COMPACT_ATOMS: atom_id res chain seq x y z
N MET A 1 3.72 46.60 -1.31
CA MET A 1 3.72 45.68 -2.47
C MET A 1 3.92 44.26 -1.98
N ALA A 2 2.84 43.47 -1.92
CA ALA A 2 2.88 42.09 -1.47
C ALA A 2 3.51 41.22 -2.56
N LYS A 3 4.65 40.59 -2.26
CA LYS A 3 5.26 39.58 -3.13
C LYS A 3 4.37 38.35 -3.13
N ASN A 4 3.66 38.13 -4.24
CA ASN A 4 2.91 36.92 -4.52
C ASN A 4 3.90 35.74 -4.55
N LYS A 5 4.02 34.99 -3.45
CA LYS A 5 4.68 33.68 -3.45
C LYS A 5 3.83 32.79 -4.36
N LYS A 6 4.28 32.58 -5.61
CA LYS A 6 3.83 31.44 -6.40
C LYS A 6 4.04 30.22 -5.50
N ARG A 7 2.94 29.61 -5.04
CA ARG A 7 2.99 28.28 -4.42
C ARG A 7 3.60 27.37 -5.48
N SER A 8 4.88 27.04 -5.32
CA SER A 8 5.52 25.98 -6.09
C SER A 8 4.75 24.72 -5.74
N VAL A 9 3.95 24.21 -6.69
CA VAL A 9 3.37 22.88 -6.58
C VAL A 9 4.56 21.94 -6.40
N PRO A 10 4.71 21.25 -5.25
CA PRO A 10 5.93 20.49 -5.02
C PRO A 10 5.96 19.36 -6.04
N ASN A 11 7.09 19.26 -6.74
CA ASN A 11 7.36 18.18 -7.69
C ASN A 11 7.62 16.90 -6.87
N HIS A 12 6.57 16.33 -6.26
CA HIS A 12 6.68 15.07 -5.55
C HIS A 12 7.00 14.02 -6.61
N LYS A 13 8.24 13.52 -6.60
CA LYS A 13 8.52 12.22 -7.17
C LYS A 13 7.46 11.27 -6.59
N ARG A 14 6.72 10.63 -7.50
CA ARG A 14 5.52 9.83 -7.27
C ARG A 14 5.84 8.52 -6.54
N ASN A 15 6.45 8.60 -5.38
CA ASN A 15 6.86 7.46 -4.56
C ASN A 15 5.62 6.84 -3.92
N ILE A 16 5.46 5.52 -4.08
CA ILE A 16 4.26 4.83 -3.61
C ILE A 16 4.57 3.93 -2.43
N ILE A 17 3.62 3.82 -1.52
CA ILE A 17 3.54 2.77 -0.53
C ILE A 17 2.25 2.02 -0.77
N ILE A 18 2.35 0.71 -0.92
CA ILE A 18 1.19 -0.17 -1.05
C ILE A 18 0.94 -0.79 0.33
N ASP A 19 -0.21 -0.49 0.91
CA ASP A 19 -0.68 -1.06 2.17
C ASP A 19 -0.78 -2.60 2.06
N THR A 20 -0.66 -3.28 3.20
CA THR A 20 -0.64 -4.74 3.34
C THR A 20 -1.78 -5.42 2.56
N ASN A 21 -3.00 -4.88 2.63
CA ASN A 21 -4.18 -5.47 1.96
C ASN A 21 -4.02 -5.53 0.42
N LEU A 22 -3.61 -4.43 -0.21
CA LEU A 22 -3.40 -4.36 -1.66
C LEU A 22 -2.09 -5.02 -2.07
N LEU A 23 -1.08 -5.05 -1.18
CA LEU A 23 0.16 -5.76 -1.46
C LEU A 23 -0.03 -7.27 -1.46
N LEU A 24 -0.90 -7.81 -0.59
CA LEU A 24 -1.36 -9.20 -0.66
C LEU A 24 -2.08 -9.49 -1.98
N LEU A 25 -2.97 -8.60 -2.43
CA LEU A 25 -3.63 -8.74 -3.74
C LEU A 25 -2.61 -8.75 -4.89
N LEU A 26 -1.59 -7.90 -4.84
CA LEU A 26 -0.54 -7.85 -5.85
C LEU A 26 0.30 -9.13 -5.86
N VAL A 27 0.69 -9.63 -4.68
CA VAL A 27 1.51 -10.85 -4.54
C VAL A 27 0.73 -12.07 -5.02
N ILE A 28 -0.45 -12.32 -4.45
CA ILE A 28 -1.27 -13.50 -4.78
C ILE A 28 -1.81 -13.40 -6.20
N GLY A 29 -2.21 -12.20 -6.62
CA GLY A 29 -2.70 -11.94 -7.97
C GLY A 29 -1.64 -12.16 -9.05
N SER A 30 -0.35 -12.04 -8.71
CA SER A 30 0.73 -12.34 -9.67
C SER A 30 1.03 -13.84 -9.79
N VAL A 31 0.47 -14.69 -8.92
CA VAL A 31 0.57 -16.15 -9.06
C VAL A 31 -0.42 -16.61 -10.14
N GLU A 32 0.11 -17.07 -11.27
CA GLU A 32 -0.68 -17.56 -12.42
C GLU A 32 -1.82 -16.60 -12.82
N GLU A 33 -1.49 -15.31 -12.95
CA GLU A 33 -2.41 -14.26 -13.46
C GLU A 33 -3.76 -14.20 -12.72
N GLY A 34 -3.71 -14.24 -11.39
CA GLY A 34 -4.87 -14.04 -10.53
C GLY A 34 -5.64 -15.31 -10.21
N ARG A 35 -5.22 -16.47 -10.73
CA ARG A 35 -5.90 -17.76 -10.52
C ARG A 35 -6.13 -18.09 -9.04
N PHE A 36 -5.21 -17.68 -8.16
CA PHE A 36 -5.28 -18.02 -6.73
C PHE A 36 -5.94 -16.98 -5.84
N ILE A 37 -6.46 -15.87 -6.39
CA ILE A 37 -7.12 -14.82 -5.59
C ILE A 37 -8.29 -15.39 -4.79
N SER A 38 -9.16 -16.19 -5.43
CA SER A 38 -10.32 -16.82 -4.76
C SER A 38 -9.95 -17.89 -3.73
N SER A 39 -8.69 -18.35 -3.74
CA SER A 39 -8.20 -19.37 -2.80
C SER A 39 -7.72 -18.78 -1.48
N SER A 40 -7.55 -17.46 -1.40
CA SER A 40 -7.15 -16.75 -0.18
C SER A 40 -8.35 -16.27 0.62
N LYS A 41 -8.37 -16.54 1.93
CA LYS A 41 -9.40 -16.02 2.84
C LYS A 41 -9.24 -14.52 3.09
N ARG A 42 -8.02 -14.01 2.95
CA ARG A 42 -7.70 -12.58 3.08
C ARG A 42 -8.18 -11.77 1.88
N LEU A 43 -8.31 -12.40 0.71
CA LEU A 43 -8.73 -11.73 -0.53
C LEU A 43 -10.21 -11.95 -0.90
N LYS A 44 -11.05 -12.38 0.04
CA LYS A 44 -12.48 -12.67 -0.21
C LYS A 44 -13.28 -11.50 -0.81
N ASP A 45 -12.88 -10.26 -0.52
CA ASP A 45 -13.55 -9.03 -0.97
C ASP A 45 -12.90 -8.44 -2.24
N PHE A 46 -11.95 -9.17 -2.84
CA PHE A 46 -11.20 -8.79 -4.02
C PHE A 46 -11.44 -9.76 -5.17
N SER A 47 -11.28 -9.26 -6.39
CA SER A 47 -11.45 -10.00 -7.63
C SER A 47 -10.21 -9.92 -8.52
N ILE A 48 -10.14 -10.76 -9.55
CA ILE A 48 -9.11 -10.65 -10.61
C ILE A 48 -9.17 -9.27 -11.27
N ARG A 49 -10.38 -8.72 -11.46
CA ARG A 49 -10.54 -7.35 -11.98
C ARG A 49 -9.89 -6.32 -11.05
N ASP A 50 -9.98 -6.48 -9.74
CA ASP A 50 -9.34 -5.56 -8.79
C ASP A 50 -7.81 -5.62 -8.89
N TYR A 51 -7.25 -6.82 -9.09
CA TYR A 51 -5.83 -6.99 -9.36
C TYR A 51 -5.41 -6.26 -10.64
N ASP A 52 -6.15 -6.44 -11.74
CA ASP A 52 -5.87 -5.75 -13.01
C ASP A 52 -5.96 -4.23 -12.89
N LEU A 53 -6.97 -3.74 -12.14
CA LEU A 53 -7.14 -2.33 -11.85
C LEU A 53 -6.00 -1.78 -11.01
N LEU A 54 -5.58 -2.51 -9.97
CA LEU A 54 -4.44 -2.14 -9.13
C LEU A 54 -3.16 -2.03 -9.96
N LEU A 55 -2.85 -3.02 -10.81
CA LEU A 55 -1.69 -2.98 -11.70
C LEU A 55 -1.69 -1.75 -12.61
N LYS A 56 -2.84 -1.45 -13.23
CA LYS A 56 -3.00 -0.25 -14.06
C LYS A 56 -2.84 1.04 -13.26
N ALA A 57 -3.36 1.06 -12.03
CA ALA A 57 -3.30 2.21 -11.16
C ALA A 57 -1.88 2.48 -10.69
N ILE A 58 -1.08 1.48 -10.30
CA ILE A 58 0.30 1.71 -9.81
C ILE A 58 1.30 2.02 -10.94
N LYS A 59 1.04 1.55 -12.17
CA LYS A 59 1.96 1.67 -13.33
C LYS A 59 2.50 3.08 -13.62
N PRO A 60 1.74 4.18 -13.48
CA PRO A 60 2.25 5.54 -13.77
C PRO A 60 3.17 6.08 -12.68
N PHE A 61 3.21 5.45 -11.51
CA PHE A 61 3.93 5.94 -10.36
C PHE A 61 5.39 5.44 -10.34
N GLY A 62 6.20 6.07 -9.49
CA GLY A 62 7.66 5.91 -9.46
C GLY A 62 8.10 4.71 -8.62
N GLU A 63 9.12 4.92 -7.80
CA GLU A 63 9.70 3.87 -6.96
C GLU A 63 8.72 3.43 -5.85
N GLY A 64 8.68 2.13 -5.60
CA GLY A 64 7.93 1.54 -4.49
C GLY A 64 8.73 1.62 -3.19
N TYR A 65 8.04 1.90 -2.10
CA TYR A 65 8.59 1.98 -0.76
C TYR A 65 7.80 1.07 0.19
N THR A 66 8.49 0.53 1.20
CA THR A 66 7.87 -0.27 2.26
C THR A 66 8.53 -0.02 3.59
N THR A 67 7.84 -0.38 4.67
CA THR A 67 8.44 -0.56 5.98
C THR A 67 8.61 -2.04 6.27
N LYS A 68 9.46 -2.35 7.25
CA LYS A 68 9.55 -3.70 7.84
C LYS A 68 8.24 -4.19 8.46
N TYR A 69 7.36 -3.29 8.90
CA TYR A 69 6.04 -3.66 9.41
C TYR A 69 5.11 -4.20 8.31
N ILE A 70 5.00 -3.48 7.19
CA ILE A 70 4.21 -3.93 6.03
C ILE A 70 4.78 -5.25 5.48
N ALA A 71 6.10 -5.34 5.33
CA ALA A 71 6.74 -6.55 4.80
C ALA A 71 6.49 -7.77 5.70
N ALA A 72 6.61 -7.60 7.03
CA ALA A 72 6.32 -8.66 7.99
C ALA A 72 4.84 -9.07 7.94
N GLU A 73 3.91 -8.11 7.91
CA GLU A 73 2.48 -8.42 7.80
C GLU A 73 2.14 -9.20 6.53
N VAL A 74 2.65 -8.78 5.37
CA VAL A 74 2.45 -9.53 4.12
C VAL A 74 2.96 -10.96 4.25
N SER A 75 4.17 -11.15 4.77
CA SER A 75 4.73 -12.51 4.94
C SER A 75 3.89 -13.39 5.86
N ASN A 76 3.30 -12.81 6.91
CA ASN A 76 2.48 -13.53 7.88
C ASN A 76 1.06 -13.81 7.38
N LEU A 77 0.54 -12.97 6.49
CA LEU A 77 -0.84 -13.04 6.00
C LEU A 77 -1.01 -13.87 4.72
N LEU A 78 0.08 -14.27 4.06
CA LEU A 78 0.03 -15.23 2.96
C LEU A 78 -0.56 -16.57 3.42
N ASP A 79 -1.80 -16.86 3.00
CA ASP A 79 -2.59 -17.99 3.49
C ASP A 79 -2.82 -19.10 2.45
N LEU A 80 -2.18 -18.99 1.28
CA LEU A 80 -2.13 -20.04 0.25
C LEU A 80 -1.42 -21.31 0.76
N LYS A 81 -1.53 -22.41 0.00
CA LYS A 81 -0.98 -23.73 0.35
C LYS A 81 -0.23 -24.36 -0.82
N GLY A 82 0.76 -25.20 -0.49
CA GLY A 82 1.55 -25.98 -1.47
C GLY A 82 2.25 -25.08 -2.50
N TYR A 83 2.24 -25.52 -3.75
CA TYR A 83 2.88 -24.82 -4.87
C TYR A 83 2.54 -23.31 -4.94
N ALA A 84 1.26 -22.95 -4.75
CA ALA A 84 0.83 -21.56 -4.83
C ALA A 84 1.43 -20.69 -3.72
N GLN A 85 1.68 -21.28 -2.53
CA GLN A 85 2.33 -20.58 -1.43
C GLN A 85 3.80 -20.30 -1.73
N GLU A 86 4.53 -21.30 -2.24
CA GLU A 86 5.92 -21.16 -2.64
C GLU A 86 6.08 -20.06 -3.70
N LYS A 87 5.20 -20.05 -4.72
CA LYS A 87 5.18 -18.99 -5.74
C LYS A 87 4.84 -17.62 -5.18
N ALA A 88 3.89 -17.53 -4.25
CA ALA A 88 3.58 -16.26 -3.60
C ALA A 88 4.78 -15.70 -2.81
N PHE A 89 5.53 -16.55 -2.10
CA PHE A 89 6.75 -16.11 -1.41
C PHE A 89 7.88 -15.71 -2.37
N GLU A 90 8.06 -16.43 -3.49
CA GLU A 90 9.01 -16.03 -4.54
C GLU A 90 8.66 -14.65 -5.11
N ILE A 91 7.38 -14.40 -5.39
CA ILE A 91 6.90 -13.10 -5.88
C ILE A 91 7.07 -12.01 -4.82
N ALA A 92 6.70 -12.29 -3.56
CA ALA A 92 6.87 -11.33 -2.47
C ALA A 92 8.33 -10.92 -2.32
N ARG A 93 9.27 -11.89 -2.37
CA ARG A 93 10.71 -11.62 -2.38
C ARG A 93 11.10 -10.69 -3.53
N THR A 94 10.69 -11.00 -4.76
CA THR A 94 11.00 -10.14 -5.92
C THR A 94 10.44 -8.73 -5.79
N ILE A 95 9.22 -8.58 -5.26
CA ILE A 95 8.63 -7.26 -5.01
C ILE A 95 9.44 -6.51 -3.94
N PHE A 96 9.73 -7.13 -2.80
CA PHE A 96 10.47 -6.48 -1.72
C PHE A 96 11.92 -6.15 -2.10
N GLU A 97 12.58 -6.95 -2.94
CA GLU A 97 13.91 -6.64 -3.49
C GLU A 97 13.89 -5.38 -4.38
N THR A 98 12.73 -5.01 -4.94
CA THR A 98 12.59 -3.80 -5.78
C THR A 98 12.18 -2.57 -4.99
N PHE A 99 11.63 -2.75 -3.79
CA PHE A 99 11.14 -1.65 -2.95
C PHE A 99 12.29 -1.06 -2.13
N LYS A 100 12.25 0.26 -1.95
CA LYS A 100 13.12 0.94 -1.00
C LYS A 100 12.55 0.81 0.40
N GLU A 101 13.38 0.36 1.33
CA GLU A 101 12.99 0.34 2.73
C GLU A 101 13.01 1.76 3.31
N ILE A 102 11.91 2.11 3.99
CA ILE A 102 11.82 3.28 4.85
C ILE A 102 12.22 2.83 6.25
N ASP A 103 13.26 3.46 6.79
CA ASP A 103 13.71 3.17 8.14
C ASP A 103 12.58 3.40 9.15
N SER A 104 12.49 2.49 10.12
CA SER A 104 11.46 2.51 11.15
C SER A 104 12.13 2.32 12.50
N ASN A 105 11.90 3.25 13.42
CA ASN A 105 12.43 3.18 14.76
C ASN A 105 11.27 2.93 15.72
N LEU A 106 11.27 1.75 16.33
CA LEU A 106 10.16 1.34 17.19
C LEU A 106 9.88 2.34 18.32
N ASN A 107 10.90 2.94 18.93
CA ASN A 107 10.68 3.90 20.01
C ASN A 107 9.99 5.17 19.50
N ASP A 108 10.39 5.66 18.33
CA ASP A 108 9.80 6.84 17.70
C ASP A 108 8.38 6.53 17.19
N ASP A 109 8.21 5.38 16.55
CA ASP A 109 6.93 4.94 15.98
C ASP A 109 5.87 4.70 17.08
N LEU A 110 6.29 4.27 18.28
CA LEU A 110 5.41 4.17 19.46
C LEU A 110 4.95 5.53 20.01
N GLN A 111 5.68 6.62 19.72
CA GLN A 111 5.26 7.98 20.09
C GLN A 111 4.27 8.59 19.08
N ASN A 112 3.98 7.91 17.98
CA ASN A 112 3.01 8.38 17.01
C ASN A 112 1.62 8.53 17.67
N PRO A 113 0.96 9.71 17.59
CA PRO A 113 -0.33 9.94 18.24
C PRO A 113 -1.43 8.95 17.85
N TYR A 114 -1.33 8.34 16.67
CA TYR A 114 -2.29 7.36 16.16
C TYR A 114 -2.00 5.92 16.65
N PHE A 115 -0.82 5.63 17.21
CA PHE A 115 -0.44 4.29 17.65
C PHE A 115 -1.45 3.65 18.62
N PRO A 116 -1.94 4.33 19.68
CA PRO A 116 -2.86 3.70 20.64
C PRO A 116 -4.20 3.24 20.02
N GLN A 117 -4.62 3.86 18.92
CA GLN A 117 -5.91 3.58 18.29
C GLN A 117 -5.79 2.65 17.08
N PHE A 118 -4.67 2.70 16.35
CA PHE A 118 -4.51 2.03 15.06
C PHE A 118 -3.35 1.03 15.01
N GLY A 119 -2.46 1.03 16.00
CA GLY A 119 -1.28 0.16 16.00
C GLY A 119 -0.13 0.68 15.12
N LEU A 120 0.97 -0.07 15.07
CA LEU A 120 2.23 0.38 14.48
C LEU A 120 2.15 0.63 12.97
N THR A 121 1.64 -0.34 12.21
CA THR A 121 1.61 -0.24 10.74
C THR A 121 0.74 0.91 10.27
N ASP A 122 -0.49 0.99 10.76
CA ASP A 122 -1.45 2.03 10.36
C ASP A 122 -1.01 3.43 10.81
N SER A 123 -0.50 3.57 12.04
CA SER A 123 0.02 4.86 12.51
C SER A 123 1.21 5.35 11.68
N LYS A 124 2.10 4.43 11.28
CA LYS A 124 3.21 4.74 10.38
C LYS A 124 2.73 5.09 8.97
N LEU A 125 1.72 4.41 8.44
CA LEU A 125 1.10 4.76 7.16
C LEU A 125 0.48 6.17 7.18
N ILE A 126 -0.18 6.56 8.27
CA ILE A 126 -0.74 7.91 8.45
C ILE A 126 0.36 8.97 8.42
N GLU A 127 1.47 8.74 9.12
CA GLU A 127 2.64 9.63 9.07
C GLU A 127 3.19 9.74 7.64
N LEU A 128 3.40 8.60 6.97
CA LEU A 128 4.02 8.53 5.65
C LEU A 128 3.15 9.11 4.53
N SER A 129 1.82 9.17 4.70
CA SER A 129 0.91 9.80 3.74
C SER A 129 1.18 11.27 3.48
N SER A 130 1.86 11.97 4.41
CA SER A 130 2.31 13.35 4.24
C SER A 130 3.39 13.53 3.18
N THR A 131 4.09 12.45 2.80
CA THR A 131 5.25 12.49 1.89
C THR A 131 5.19 11.47 0.75
N HIS A 132 4.33 10.45 0.86
CA HIS A 132 4.20 9.35 -0.08
C HIS A 132 2.75 9.15 -0.51
N LEU A 133 2.57 8.60 -1.71
CA LEU A 133 1.27 8.16 -2.19
C LEU A 133 0.92 6.80 -1.59
N ILE A 134 -0.19 6.71 -0.88
CA ILE A 134 -0.64 5.49 -0.21
C ILE A 134 -1.73 4.82 -1.04
N PHE A 135 -1.53 3.54 -1.37
CA PHE A 135 -2.55 2.67 -1.94
C PHE A 135 -3.11 1.79 -0.84
N THR A 136 -4.41 1.83 -0.60
CA THR A 136 -5.07 1.03 0.45
C THR A 136 -6.46 0.55 0.06
N ALA A 137 -6.92 -0.54 0.65
CA ALA A 137 -8.32 -0.97 0.62
C ALA A 137 -9.04 -0.75 1.96
N ASP A 138 -8.41 -0.09 2.94
CA ASP A 138 -9.04 0.20 4.23
C ASP A 138 -9.81 1.53 4.20
N ASP A 139 -11.13 1.42 4.12
CA ASP A 139 -12.04 2.58 4.14
C ASP A 139 -12.05 3.31 5.50
N ARG A 140 -11.71 2.64 6.60
CA ARG A 140 -11.63 3.26 7.95
C ARG A 140 -10.38 4.10 8.09
N LEU A 141 -9.27 3.68 7.48
CA LEU A 141 -8.00 4.40 7.49
C LEU A 141 -8.01 5.58 6.51
N SER A 142 -8.76 5.44 5.40
CA SER A 142 -8.80 6.42 4.31
C SER A 142 -9.00 7.88 4.76
N PRO A 143 -10.00 8.24 5.60
CA PRO A 143 -10.18 9.64 6.03
C PRO A 143 -8.96 10.24 6.75
N LEU A 144 -8.24 9.44 7.52
CA LEU A 144 -7.05 9.88 8.27
C LEU A 144 -5.86 10.09 7.33
N LEU A 145 -5.67 9.17 6.38
CA LEU A 145 -4.65 9.31 5.34
C LEU A 145 -4.92 10.55 4.48
N TRP A 146 -6.17 10.80 4.11
CA TRP A 146 -6.55 11.99 3.34
C TRP A 146 -6.30 13.29 4.12
N GLY A 147 -6.62 13.29 5.42
CA GLY A 147 -6.38 14.44 6.30
C GLY A 147 -4.91 14.77 6.51
N SER A 148 -4.04 13.75 6.53
CA SER A 148 -2.58 13.90 6.71
C SER A 148 -1.85 14.17 5.38
N GLY A 149 -2.32 13.56 4.29
CA GLY A 149 -1.63 13.54 2.99
C GLY A 149 -2.15 14.49 1.91
N GLU A 150 -3.14 15.35 2.18
CA GLU A 150 -3.70 16.33 1.22
C GLU A 150 -4.00 15.78 -0.20
N GLY A 151 -4.47 14.54 -0.32
CA GLY A 151 -4.77 13.90 -1.62
C GLY A 151 -3.74 12.89 -2.12
N ASN A 152 -2.80 12.49 -1.27
CA ASN A 152 -1.85 11.43 -1.54
C ASN A 152 -2.40 10.01 -1.29
N VAL A 153 -3.70 9.77 -1.46
CA VAL A 153 -4.33 8.48 -1.09
C VAL A 153 -5.18 7.94 -2.23
N TYR A 154 -4.89 6.71 -2.64
CA TYR A 154 -5.62 5.97 -3.66
C TYR A 154 -6.29 4.77 -3.00
N SER A 155 -7.57 4.93 -2.66
CA SER A 155 -8.36 3.80 -2.16
C SER A 155 -8.79 2.88 -3.30
N LEU A 156 -8.96 1.59 -3.03
CA LEU A 156 -9.49 0.65 -4.03
C LEU A 156 -10.88 1.08 -4.54
N ALA A 157 -11.72 1.64 -3.67
CA ALA A 157 -13.01 2.20 -4.05
C ALA A 157 -12.87 3.33 -5.10
N MET A 158 -11.91 4.24 -4.91
CA MET A 158 -11.59 5.29 -5.87
C MET A 158 -11.06 4.71 -7.19
N ILE A 159 -10.16 3.72 -7.14
CA ILE A 159 -9.62 3.06 -8.33
C ILE A 159 -10.74 2.40 -9.13
N ARG A 160 -11.68 1.69 -8.48
CA ARG A 160 -12.87 1.10 -9.10
C ARG A 160 -13.75 2.16 -9.76
N ALA A 161 -14.00 3.27 -9.07
CA ALA A 161 -14.84 4.36 -9.58
C ALA A 161 -14.25 5.04 -10.83
N LEU A 162 -12.92 5.23 -10.87
CA LEU A 162 -12.23 5.84 -12.02
C LEU A 162 -12.15 4.94 -13.26
N ALA A 163 -12.39 3.64 -13.10
CA ALA A 163 -12.38 2.66 -14.17
C ALA A 163 -13.80 2.29 -14.68
N SER A 164 -14.82 2.97 -14.17
CA SER A 164 -16.23 2.82 -14.56
C SER A 164 -16.62 3.91 -15.57
#